data_AF-A0A9D5IP01-F1
#
_entry.id   AF-A0A9D5IP01-F1
#
_cell.length_a   1.000
_cell.length_b   1.000
_cell.length_c   1.000
_cell.angle_alpha   90.00
_cell.angle_beta   90.00
_cell.angle_gamma   90.00
#
_symmetry.space_group_name_H-M   'P 1'
#
loop_
_entity.id
_entity.type
_entity.pdbx_description
1 polymer ?
#
loop_
_entity_poly.entity_id
_entity_poly.type
_entity_poly.pdbx_seq_one_letter_code
_entity_poly.pdbx_strand_id
1 'polypeptide(L)'
;MPALWCFATSPEYGELVREIDQSLKVTVGSLLKVPFDLTHWQQVAAERYPNGLPKPYSDDPTQWLFHGHPQPATDPLQVAIARLSGYRWPAETDTAMELADEARTWIAHCEKLAEHTDDDGIVCLPSVRGEAPAHDRLLKLLIAAWETVQPGSWKPAVLDKLLADADCAGKGLDVWLREKFFEQHAKRFHHRPFIWHVWDGLKDGFAALVNYHQLDHKKLERLIHTYLGDWIRQQEAGVRDRIDGAPTRLAAAQDLKRRLELILEGESDGKTGYDIFVRWKPLAEQPIGWNPDLNDGVRLNIRPFMTAEVLRHNKKPKLNITWDKDRGKDVESAPWFKTFGGDRINDHHLTRAEKLSAKGSS
;
A
#
# COMPACT_ATOMS: atom_id res chain seq x y z
N MET A 1 34.47 -0.34 -2.22
CA MET A 1 33.26 -0.32 -1.38
C MET A 1 33.51 -0.76 0.08
N PRO A 2 34.15 -1.91 0.38
CA PRO A 2 34.34 -2.35 1.77
C PRO A 2 35.10 -1.36 2.67
N ALA A 3 36.19 -0.77 2.18
CA ALA A 3 36.96 0.24 2.91
C ALA A 3 36.13 1.50 3.26
N LEU A 4 35.33 1.98 2.29
CA LEU A 4 34.43 3.12 2.51
C LEU A 4 33.33 2.79 3.52
N TRP A 5 32.80 1.56 3.49
CA TRP A 5 31.81 1.10 4.47
C TRP A 5 32.41 1.05 5.88
N CYS A 6 33.58 0.44 6.06
CA CYS A 6 34.27 0.40 7.34
C CYS A 6 34.54 1.80 7.89
N PHE A 7 34.97 2.73 7.02
CA PHE A 7 35.18 4.11 7.42
C PHE A 7 33.89 4.81 7.82
N ALA A 8 32.87 4.80 6.94
CA ALA A 8 31.61 5.52 7.17
C ALA A 8 30.81 5.01 8.38
N THR A 9 31.02 3.74 8.78
CA THR A 9 30.39 3.13 9.96
C THR A 9 31.27 3.19 11.21
N SER A 10 32.49 3.73 11.10
CA SER A 10 33.39 3.92 12.24
C SER A 10 32.99 5.15 13.06
N PRO A 11 33.28 5.16 14.38
CA PRO A 11 33.18 6.38 15.19
C PRO A 11 34.04 7.53 14.64
N GLU A 12 35.22 7.21 14.08
CA GLU A 12 36.19 8.16 13.54
C GLU A 12 35.60 9.04 12.44
N TYR A 13 34.78 8.47 11.54
CA TYR A 13 34.11 9.26 10.50
C TYR A 13 33.21 10.35 11.10
N GLY A 14 32.46 10.02 12.15
CA GLY A 14 31.61 10.98 12.84
C GLY A 14 32.42 12.12 13.47
N GLU A 15 33.55 11.80 14.08
CA GLU A 15 34.47 12.77 14.68
C GLU A 15 35.07 13.70 13.62
N LEU A 16 35.62 13.14 12.53
CA LEU A 16 36.22 13.91 11.43
C LEU A 16 35.19 14.81 10.72
N VAL A 17 33.95 14.34 10.56
CA VAL A 17 32.84 15.18 10.04
C VAL A 17 32.61 16.39 10.95
N ARG A 18 32.68 16.22 12.28
CA ARG A 18 32.44 17.30 13.26
C ARG A 18 33.61 18.27 13.39
N GLU A 19 34.82 17.86 13.06
CA GLU A 19 35.95 18.78 12.93
C GLU A 19 35.78 19.75 11.75
N ILE A 20 35.13 19.29 10.68
CA ILE A 20 34.88 20.09 9.47
C ILE A 20 33.58 20.91 9.59
N ASP A 21 32.52 20.31 10.15
CA ASP A 21 31.17 20.88 10.19
C ASP A 21 30.44 20.57 11.50
N GLN A 22 30.38 21.57 12.36
CA GLN A 22 29.74 21.51 13.67
C GLN A 22 28.22 21.80 13.62
N SER A 23 27.67 22.08 12.43
CA SER A 23 26.25 22.40 12.30
C SER A 23 25.36 21.17 12.55
N LEU A 24 24.15 21.38 13.06
CA LEU A 24 23.19 20.29 13.23
C LEU A 24 22.89 19.57 11.90
N LYS A 25 22.90 20.32 10.80
CA LYS A 25 22.68 19.83 9.43
C LYS A 25 23.96 19.98 8.62
N VAL A 26 24.83 18.97 8.72
CA VAL A 26 26.08 18.87 7.95
C VAL A 26 25.81 19.00 6.46
N THR A 27 26.60 19.82 5.77
CA THR A 27 26.44 20.00 4.31
C THR A 27 27.13 18.89 3.51
N VAL A 28 26.61 18.56 2.32
CA VAL A 28 27.24 17.57 1.42
C VAL A 28 28.68 17.97 1.08
N GLY A 29 28.94 19.26 0.91
CA GLY A 29 30.29 19.78 0.65
C GLY A 29 31.26 19.53 1.80
N SER A 30 30.77 19.46 3.04
CA SER A 30 31.59 19.12 4.22
C SER A 30 31.98 17.64 4.22
N LEU A 31 31.05 16.75 3.86
CA LEU A 31 31.30 15.30 3.81
C LEU A 31 32.40 14.94 2.79
N LEU A 32 32.49 15.68 1.69
CA LEU A 32 33.53 15.48 0.65
C LEU A 32 34.93 15.90 1.09
N LYS A 33 35.06 16.66 2.17
CA LYS A 33 36.34 17.14 2.71
C LYS A 33 36.92 16.22 3.78
N VAL A 34 36.15 15.23 4.24
CA VAL A 34 36.58 14.28 5.27
C VAL A 34 37.77 13.48 4.72
N PRO A 35 38.95 13.50 5.38
CA PRO A 35 40.11 12.75 4.92
C PRO A 35 39.83 11.25 4.98
N PHE A 36 40.30 10.50 4.00
CA PHE A 36 40.11 9.06 3.90
C PHE A 36 41.43 8.36 3.63
N ASP A 37 41.97 7.68 4.65
CA ASP A 37 43.13 6.80 4.51
C ASP A 37 42.72 5.48 3.84
N LEU A 38 42.88 5.43 2.53
CA LEU A 38 42.52 4.25 1.75
C LEU A 38 43.26 2.99 2.21
N THR A 39 44.55 3.09 2.55
CA THR A 39 45.38 1.93 2.90
C THR A 39 44.95 1.35 4.24
N HIS A 40 44.77 2.21 5.25
CA HIS A 40 44.27 1.79 6.56
C HIS A 40 42.91 1.11 6.44
N TRP A 41 41.95 1.75 5.77
CA TRP A 41 40.59 1.22 5.67
C TRP A 41 40.46 0.00 4.76
N GLN A 42 41.36 -0.19 3.80
CA GLN A 42 41.46 -1.44 3.05
C GLN A 42 41.90 -2.60 3.95
N GLN A 43 42.86 -2.38 4.84
CA GLN A 43 43.30 -3.39 5.79
C GLN A 43 42.16 -3.75 6.77
N VAL A 44 41.52 -2.74 7.37
CA VAL A 44 40.37 -2.95 8.27
C VAL A 44 39.25 -3.71 7.56
N ALA A 45 38.98 -3.40 6.29
CA ALA A 45 37.98 -4.11 5.51
C ALA A 45 38.37 -5.56 5.19
N ALA A 46 39.64 -5.84 4.87
CA ALA A 46 40.10 -7.21 4.64
C ALA A 46 40.03 -8.06 5.91
N GLU A 47 40.28 -7.47 7.09
CA GLU A 47 40.18 -8.15 8.38
C GLU A 47 38.72 -8.37 8.81
N ARG A 48 37.85 -7.35 8.69
CA ARG A 48 36.43 -7.46 9.09
C ARG A 48 35.56 -8.22 8.11
N TYR A 49 35.86 -8.11 6.82
CA TYR A 49 35.05 -8.63 5.73
C TYR A 49 35.92 -9.44 4.75
N PRO A 50 36.58 -10.51 5.23
CA PRO A 50 37.50 -11.31 4.41
C PRO A 50 36.82 -11.96 3.20
N ASN A 51 35.49 -12.17 3.30
CA ASN A 51 34.65 -12.76 2.25
C ASN A 51 33.72 -11.72 1.59
N GLY A 52 34.00 -10.42 1.74
CA GLY A 52 33.15 -9.34 1.26
C GLY A 52 32.12 -8.85 2.29
N LEU A 53 31.44 -7.75 1.94
CA LEU A 53 30.39 -7.17 2.78
C LEU A 53 29.18 -8.13 2.86
N PRO A 54 28.41 -8.12 3.97
CA PRO A 54 27.16 -8.84 4.04
C PRO A 54 26.24 -8.44 2.88
N LYS A 55 25.69 -9.44 2.20
CA LYS A 55 24.66 -9.20 1.19
C LYS A 55 23.41 -8.60 1.86
N PRO A 56 22.61 -7.79 1.13
CA PRO A 56 21.48 -7.08 1.72
C PRO A 56 20.36 -8.04 2.16
N TYR A 57 19.73 -7.70 3.29
CA TYR A 57 18.65 -8.42 3.95
C TYR A 57 17.75 -7.41 4.69
N SER A 58 16.44 -7.66 4.75
CA SER A 58 15.51 -6.84 5.54
C SER A 58 14.29 -7.66 5.95
N ASP A 59 13.88 -7.49 7.21
CA ASP A 59 12.58 -7.89 7.78
C ASP A 59 11.56 -6.74 7.79
N ASP A 60 11.97 -5.54 7.37
CA ASP A 60 11.12 -4.35 7.28
C ASP A 60 10.35 -4.34 5.96
N PRO A 61 9.00 -4.45 5.99
CA PRO A 61 8.16 -4.51 4.80
C PRO A 61 8.11 -3.20 4.00
N THR A 62 8.66 -2.11 4.53
CA THR A 62 8.80 -0.86 3.78
C THR A 62 10.02 -0.84 2.86
N GLN A 63 10.94 -1.81 3.01
CA GLN A 63 12.13 -1.94 2.18
C GLN A 63 11.84 -2.74 0.91
N TRP A 64 12.33 -2.27 -0.23
CA TRP A 64 12.20 -2.92 -1.54
C TRP A 64 12.82 -4.34 -1.59
N LEU A 65 13.85 -4.58 -0.78
CA LEU A 65 14.57 -5.84 -0.68
C LEU A 65 13.97 -6.82 0.35
N PHE A 66 12.86 -6.45 1.00
CA PHE A 66 12.15 -7.31 1.94
C PHE A 66 11.77 -8.62 1.26
N HIS A 67 12.15 -9.73 1.89
CA HIS A 67 11.94 -11.08 1.36
C HIS A 67 10.46 -11.45 1.26
N GLY A 68 9.59 -10.69 1.93
CA GLY A 68 8.19 -10.94 1.89
C GLY A 68 7.79 -12.18 2.67
N HIS A 69 8.00 -12.33 3.96
CA HIS A 69 7.42 -13.48 4.68
C HIS A 69 6.88 -13.00 6.02
N PRO A 70 5.67 -13.40 6.47
CA PRO A 70 5.08 -12.82 7.68
C PRO A 70 5.90 -13.14 8.94
N GLN A 71 6.48 -14.35 9.03
CA GLN A 71 7.05 -14.84 10.29
C GLN A 71 8.22 -14.01 10.84
N PRO A 72 9.29 -13.67 10.06
CA PRO A 72 10.38 -12.84 10.57
C PRO A 72 10.10 -11.34 10.44
N ALA A 73 9.00 -10.93 9.79
CA ALA A 73 8.72 -9.53 9.51
C ALA A 73 8.59 -8.68 10.79
N THR A 74 9.00 -7.42 10.68
CA THR A 74 8.76 -6.42 11.73
C THR A 74 7.26 -6.08 11.89
N ASP A 75 6.42 -6.38 10.89
CA ASP A 75 4.95 -6.26 10.95
C ASP A 75 4.22 -7.46 10.34
N PRO A 76 4.16 -8.61 11.03
CA PRO A 76 3.63 -9.85 10.45
C PRO A 76 2.19 -9.74 9.94
N LEU A 77 1.30 -9.05 10.67
CA LEU A 77 -0.11 -8.90 10.28
C LEU A 77 -0.29 -8.06 9.00
N GLN A 78 0.53 -7.02 8.81
CA GLN A 78 0.50 -6.19 7.60
C GLN A 78 0.97 -7.02 6.39
N VAL A 79 2.03 -7.80 6.56
CA VAL A 79 2.58 -8.67 5.52
C VAL A 79 1.61 -9.79 5.15
N ALA A 80 0.98 -10.39 6.15
CA ALA A 80 -0.04 -11.42 5.95
C ALA A 80 -1.23 -10.90 5.13
N ILE A 81 -1.70 -9.68 5.37
CA ILE A 81 -2.78 -9.08 4.57
C ILE A 81 -2.36 -8.72 3.15
N ALA A 82 -1.15 -8.19 2.97
CA ALA A 82 -0.62 -7.92 1.64
C ALA A 82 -0.58 -9.21 0.80
N ARG A 83 -0.08 -10.31 1.38
CA ARG A 83 -0.08 -11.64 0.73
C ARG A 83 -1.47 -12.17 0.46
N LEU A 84 -2.33 -12.12 1.47
CA LEU A 84 -3.71 -12.55 1.33
C LEU A 84 -4.37 -11.85 0.14
N SER A 85 -4.05 -10.57 -0.09
CA SER A 85 -4.59 -9.76 -1.19
C SER A 85 -3.78 -9.85 -2.50
N GLY A 86 -2.82 -10.79 -2.62
CA GLY A 86 -2.06 -11.00 -3.85
C GLY A 86 -0.87 -10.06 -4.09
N TYR A 87 -0.44 -9.29 -3.10
CA TYR A 87 0.77 -8.48 -3.22
C TYR A 87 2.03 -9.30 -2.93
N ARG A 88 3.02 -9.17 -3.81
CA ARG A 88 4.37 -9.72 -3.66
C ARG A 88 5.39 -8.60 -3.71
N TRP A 89 6.41 -8.67 -2.86
CA TRP A 89 7.48 -7.67 -2.83
C TRP A 89 8.42 -7.83 -4.03
N PRO A 90 9.11 -6.77 -4.46
CA PRO A 90 10.00 -6.81 -5.63
C PRO A 90 11.04 -7.94 -5.56
N ALA A 91 11.62 -8.17 -4.38
CA ALA A 91 12.57 -9.25 -4.11
C ALA A 91 12.06 -10.66 -4.47
N GLU A 92 10.75 -10.89 -4.39
CA GLU A 92 10.12 -12.18 -4.73
C GLU A 92 10.05 -12.41 -6.25
N THR A 93 10.13 -11.35 -7.05
CA THR A 93 10.00 -11.40 -8.52
C THR A 93 11.30 -11.11 -9.26
N ASP A 94 12.21 -10.34 -8.66
CA ASP A 94 13.49 -9.99 -9.25
C ASP A 94 14.55 -11.04 -8.89
N THR A 95 14.77 -11.97 -9.81
CA THR A 95 15.78 -13.04 -9.66
C THR A 95 17.21 -12.52 -9.75
N ALA A 96 17.43 -11.33 -10.34
CA ALA A 96 18.74 -10.71 -10.47
C ALA A 96 19.12 -9.83 -9.26
N MET A 97 18.16 -9.51 -8.40
CA MET A 97 18.40 -8.70 -7.19
C MET A 97 19.50 -9.33 -6.31
N GLU A 98 20.52 -8.55 -5.96
CA GLU A 98 21.52 -8.99 -5.00
C GLU A 98 20.87 -9.10 -3.62
N LEU A 99 20.85 -10.29 -3.03
CA LEU A 99 20.20 -10.58 -1.74
C LEU A 99 21.03 -11.60 -0.96
N ALA A 100 20.95 -11.54 0.37
CA ALA A 100 21.48 -12.57 1.25
C ALA A 100 20.81 -13.93 1.00
N ASP A 101 21.56 -15.01 1.22
CA ASP A 101 21.07 -16.37 1.02
C ASP A 101 19.86 -16.65 1.94
N GLU A 102 19.87 -16.09 3.15
CA GLU A 102 18.74 -16.14 4.09
C GLU A 102 17.46 -15.49 3.52
N ALA A 103 17.57 -14.32 2.86
CA ALA A 103 16.43 -13.70 2.20
C ALA A 103 15.88 -14.59 1.08
N ARG A 104 16.76 -15.27 0.32
CA ARG A 104 16.36 -16.24 -0.70
C ARG A 104 15.65 -17.45 -0.10
N THR A 105 16.09 -17.94 1.05
CA THR A 105 15.38 -18.98 1.81
C THR A 105 13.98 -18.54 2.19
N TRP A 106 13.83 -17.33 2.74
CA TRP A 106 12.51 -16.80 3.08
C TRP A 106 11.59 -16.63 1.87
N ILE A 107 12.11 -16.12 0.74
CA ILE A 107 11.35 -16.03 -0.52
C ILE A 107 10.83 -17.41 -0.95
N ALA A 108 11.65 -18.46 -0.86
CA ALA A 108 11.21 -19.81 -1.19
C ALA A 108 10.10 -20.32 -0.25
N HIS A 109 10.09 -19.91 1.03
CA HIS A 109 9.00 -20.24 1.94
C HIS A 109 7.66 -19.59 1.53
N CYS A 110 7.70 -18.44 0.86
CA CYS A 110 6.49 -17.74 0.41
C CYS A 110 5.67 -18.53 -0.61
N GLU A 111 6.32 -19.37 -1.43
CA GLU A 111 5.64 -20.22 -2.41
C GLU A 111 4.62 -21.16 -1.74
N LYS A 112 4.92 -21.60 -0.51
CA LYS A 112 4.03 -22.45 0.28
C LYS A 112 2.78 -21.72 0.78
N LEU A 113 2.76 -20.39 0.73
CA LEU A 113 1.62 -19.56 1.14
C LEU A 113 0.73 -19.17 -0.05
N ALA A 114 1.11 -19.54 -1.28
CA ALA A 114 0.40 -19.16 -2.50
C ALA A 114 -1.06 -19.66 -2.50
N GLU A 115 -1.35 -20.80 -1.86
CA GLU A 115 -2.72 -21.35 -1.77
C GLU A 115 -3.70 -20.45 -1.00
N HIS A 116 -3.19 -19.58 -0.14
CA HIS A 116 -4.01 -18.64 0.62
C HIS A 116 -4.24 -17.32 -0.11
N THR A 117 -3.51 -17.07 -1.19
CA THR A 117 -3.53 -15.80 -1.91
C THR A 117 -4.84 -15.65 -2.68
N ASP A 118 -5.46 -14.49 -2.55
CA ASP A 118 -6.64 -14.11 -3.32
C ASP A 118 -6.31 -13.94 -4.81
N ASP A 119 -7.22 -14.37 -5.68
CA ASP A 119 -7.01 -14.42 -7.13
C ASP A 119 -7.16 -13.05 -7.79
N ASP A 120 -7.98 -12.18 -7.23
CA ASP A 120 -8.30 -10.87 -7.80
C ASP A 120 -7.89 -9.69 -6.91
N GLY A 121 -7.43 -9.97 -5.68
CA GLY A 121 -6.97 -8.98 -4.73
C GLY A 121 -8.11 -8.27 -4.00
N ILE A 122 -9.33 -8.83 -3.98
CA ILE A 122 -10.51 -8.30 -3.30
C ILE A 122 -10.91 -9.24 -2.17
N VAL A 123 -10.49 -8.91 -0.95
CA VAL A 123 -10.75 -9.70 0.25
C VAL A 123 -11.89 -9.08 1.05
N CYS A 124 -13.10 -9.65 0.93
CA CYS A 124 -14.26 -9.18 1.70
C CYS A 124 -14.16 -9.53 3.19
N LEU A 125 -14.41 -8.55 4.05
CA LEU A 125 -14.48 -8.74 5.50
C LEU A 125 -15.67 -9.63 5.91
N PRO A 126 -16.91 -9.39 5.42
CA PRO A 126 -18.00 -10.35 5.59
C PRO A 126 -17.87 -11.52 4.59
N SER A 127 -18.58 -12.62 4.86
CA SER A 127 -18.69 -13.74 3.91
C SER A 127 -19.60 -13.34 2.74
N VAL A 128 -19.04 -13.38 1.54
CA VAL A 128 -19.69 -12.92 0.30
C VAL A 128 -19.26 -13.86 -0.82
N ARG A 129 -20.17 -14.20 -1.75
CA ARG A 129 -19.90 -15.14 -2.86
C ARG A 129 -19.42 -16.54 -2.43
N GLY A 130 -19.78 -16.98 -1.23
CA GLY A 130 -19.34 -18.28 -0.69
C GLY A 130 -17.90 -18.28 -0.18
N GLU A 131 -17.21 -17.15 -0.19
CA GLU A 131 -15.90 -17.01 0.43
C GLU A 131 -16.03 -16.87 1.95
N ALA A 132 -15.08 -17.46 2.68
CA ALA A 132 -14.96 -17.27 4.12
C ALA A 132 -14.62 -15.79 4.45
N PRO A 133 -15.05 -15.27 5.60
CA PRO A 133 -14.74 -13.89 5.99
C PRO A 133 -13.21 -13.67 6.12
N ALA A 134 -12.76 -12.44 5.86
CA ALA A 134 -11.33 -12.10 5.80
C ALA A 134 -10.52 -12.55 7.02
N HIS A 135 -11.08 -12.49 8.23
CA HIS A 135 -10.36 -12.86 9.46
C HIS A 135 -10.04 -14.36 9.54
N ASP A 136 -10.93 -15.22 9.05
CA ASP A 136 -10.70 -16.66 8.96
C ASP A 136 -9.63 -16.99 7.91
N ARG A 137 -9.71 -16.32 6.76
CA ARG A 137 -8.71 -16.47 5.69
C ARG A 137 -7.33 -16.01 6.16
N LEU A 138 -7.26 -14.88 6.85
CA LEU A 138 -6.04 -14.34 7.45
C LEU A 138 -5.46 -15.30 8.51
N LEU A 139 -6.30 -15.84 9.40
CA LEU A 139 -5.85 -16.78 10.42
C LEU A 139 -5.22 -18.03 9.79
N LYS A 140 -5.86 -18.59 8.75
CA LYS A 140 -5.31 -19.74 8.01
C LYS A 140 -3.95 -19.44 7.40
N LEU A 141 -3.79 -18.26 6.77
CA LEU A 141 -2.51 -17.83 6.22
C LEU A 141 -1.44 -17.68 7.31
N LEU A 142 -1.77 -17.09 8.45
CA LEU A 142 -0.84 -16.95 9.57
C LEU A 142 -0.42 -18.31 10.15
N ILE A 143 -1.35 -19.25 10.30
CA ILE A 143 -1.02 -20.62 10.72
C ILE A 143 -0.02 -21.25 9.73
N ALA A 144 -0.32 -21.20 8.44
CA ALA A 144 0.56 -21.74 7.40
C ALA A 144 1.94 -21.07 7.37
N ALA A 145 2.00 -19.75 7.58
CA ALA A 145 3.26 -19.00 7.62
C ALA A 145 4.21 -19.50 8.72
N TRP A 146 3.70 -20.00 9.85
CA TRP A 146 4.53 -20.60 10.90
C TRP A 146 4.78 -22.09 10.65
N GLU A 147 3.72 -22.86 10.39
CA GLU A 147 3.77 -24.32 10.27
C GLU A 147 4.59 -24.82 9.08
N THR A 148 4.61 -24.08 7.97
CA THR A 148 5.35 -24.48 6.76
C THR A 148 6.87 -24.20 6.84
N VAL A 149 7.29 -23.42 7.84
CA VAL A 149 8.69 -23.11 8.16
C VAL A 149 9.17 -24.08 9.23
N GLN A 150 8.44 -24.17 10.34
CA GLN A 150 8.71 -25.12 11.41
C GLN A 150 7.40 -25.74 11.90
N PRO A 151 7.15 -27.04 11.65
CA PRO A 151 5.96 -27.72 12.14
C PRO A 151 5.83 -27.64 13.67
N GLY A 152 4.63 -27.35 14.16
CA GLY A 152 4.31 -27.14 15.57
C GLY A 152 4.74 -25.79 16.15
N SER A 153 5.19 -24.84 15.30
CA SER A 153 5.58 -23.51 15.74
C SER A 153 4.40 -22.56 15.93
N TRP A 154 3.23 -22.84 15.34
CA TRP A 154 2.03 -22.05 15.59
C TRP A 154 1.38 -22.42 16.93
N LYS A 155 1.09 -21.40 17.75
CA LYS A 155 0.38 -21.54 19.03
C LYS A 155 -0.60 -20.38 19.19
N PRO A 156 -1.72 -20.53 19.94
CA PRO A 156 -2.63 -19.41 20.22
C PRO A 156 -1.93 -18.16 20.78
N ALA A 157 -0.92 -18.35 21.62
CA ALA A 157 -0.11 -17.26 22.17
C ALA A 157 0.66 -16.44 21.11
N VAL A 158 0.93 -17.01 19.94
CA VAL A 158 1.52 -16.27 18.81
C VAL A 158 0.51 -15.23 18.30
N LEU A 159 -0.74 -15.64 18.08
CA LEU A 159 -1.79 -14.72 17.65
C LEU A 159 -2.03 -13.61 18.68
N ASP A 160 -2.08 -13.97 19.97
CA ASP A 160 -2.24 -13.00 21.06
C ASP A 160 -1.11 -11.96 21.05
N LYS A 161 0.14 -12.40 20.86
CA LYS A 161 1.30 -11.53 20.74
C LYS A 161 1.20 -10.64 19.49
N LEU A 162 0.89 -11.20 18.33
CA LEU A 162 0.76 -10.43 17.08
C LEU A 162 -0.29 -9.32 17.19
N LEU A 163 -1.41 -9.61 17.86
CA LEU A 163 -2.47 -8.63 18.11
C LEU A 163 -2.06 -7.59 19.17
N ALA A 164 -1.34 -7.99 20.21
CA ALA A 164 -0.80 -7.06 21.20
C ALA A 164 0.22 -6.09 20.58
N ASP A 165 1.16 -6.61 19.78
CA ASP A 165 2.16 -5.81 19.05
C ASP A 165 1.50 -4.84 18.04
N ALA A 166 0.29 -5.17 17.57
CA ALA A 166 -0.53 -4.33 16.70
C ALA A 166 -1.57 -3.46 17.46
N ASP A 167 -1.35 -3.16 18.74
CA ASP A 167 -2.22 -2.33 19.58
C ASP A 167 -3.69 -2.80 19.62
N CYS A 168 -3.89 -4.12 19.57
CA CYS A 168 -5.18 -4.79 19.49
C CYS A 168 -5.28 -5.99 20.46
N ALA A 169 -4.57 -5.93 21.59
CA ALA A 169 -4.55 -6.97 22.62
C ALA A 169 -5.96 -7.32 23.14
N GLY A 170 -6.21 -8.62 23.34
CA GLY A 170 -7.47 -9.13 23.90
C GLY A 170 -8.68 -9.01 22.95
N LYS A 171 -8.46 -8.76 21.67
CA LYS A 171 -9.48 -8.70 20.61
C LYS A 171 -9.19 -9.75 19.54
N GLY A 172 -10.08 -9.89 18.56
CA GLY A 172 -9.89 -10.80 17.41
C GLY A 172 -9.31 -10.10 16.18
N LEU A 173 -8.91 -10.90 15.19
CA LEU A 173 -8.46 -10.41 13.88
C LEU A 173 -9.57 -9.63 13.16
N ASP A 174 -10.83 -9.99 13.37
CA ASP A 174 -12.00 -9.28 12.84
C ASP A 174 -12.07 -7.83 13.35
N VAL A 175 -11.80 -7.61 14.64
CA VAL A 175 -11.74 -6.28 15.25
C VAL A 175 -10.53 -5.51 14.74
N TRP A 176 -9.36 -6.14 14.67
CA TRP A 176 -8.15 -5.50 14.13
C TRP A 176 -8.35 -5.04 12.68
N LEU A 177 -8.89 -5.92 11.81
CA LEU A 177 -9.20 -5.62 10.42
C LEU A 177 -10.15 -4.44 10.27
N ARG A 178 -11.21 -4.40 11.09
CA ARG A 178 -12.20 -3.33 11.05
C ARG A 178 -11.63 -2.02 11.60
N GLU A 179 -10.97 -2.04 12.75
CA GLU A 179 -10.74 -0.82 13.52
C GLU A 179 -9.31 -0.27 13.46
N LYS A 180 -8.32 -1.12 13.16
CA LYS A 180 -6.89 -0.77 13.29
C LYS A 180 -6.12 -0.86 11.98
N PHE A 181 -6.40 -1.89 11.18
CA PHE A 181 -5.60 -2.26 10.02
C PHE A 181 -5.32 -1.08 9.08
N PHE A 182 -6.35 -0.39 8.60
CA PHE A 182 -6.18 0.61 7.53
C PHE A 182 -5.42 1.85 8.00
N GLU A 183 -5.64 2.29 9.25
CA GLU A 183 -4.88 3.40 9.83
C GLU A 183 -3.40 3.03 10.02
N GLN A 184 -3.13 1.83 10.53
CA GLN A 184 -1.77 1.31 10.68
C GLN A 184 -1.07 1.13 9.33
N HIS A 185 -1.78 0.60 8.33
CA HIS A 185 -1.29 0.43 6.97
C HIS A 185 -0.94 1.79 6.34
N ALA A 186 -1.83 2.77 6.45
CA ALA A 186 -1.57 4.12 5.98
C ALA A 186 -0.34 4.74 6.68
N LYS A 187 -0.21 4.61 8.00
CA LYS A 187 0.95 5.13 8.74
C LYS A 187 2.25 4.44 8.33
N ARG A 188 2.24 3.11 8.22
CA ARG A 188 3.42 2.29 7.87
C ARG A 188 4.00 2.68 6.52
N PHE A 189 3.15 2.89 5.53
CA PHE A 189 3.54 3.24 4.17
C PHE A 189 3.48 4.75 3.91
N HIS A 190 3.78 5.58 4.92
CA HIS A 190 3.91 7.03 4.80
C HIS A 190 2.72 7.73 4.11
N HIS A 191 1.50 7.32 4.47
CA HIS A 191 0.23 7.75 3.89
C HIS A 191 0.12 7.47 2.38
N ARG A 192 0.77 6.41 1.90
CA ARG A 192 0.60 5.83 0.56
C ARG A 192 0.20 4.35 0.68
N PRO A 193 -0.96 4.05 1.31
CA PRO A 193 -1.42 2.68 1.47
C PRO A 193 -1.67 2.03 0.11
N PHE A 194 -1.34 0.74 -0.01
CA PHE A 194 -1.58 -0.02 -1.25
C PHE A 194 -2.59 -1.16 -1.08
N ILE A 195 -2.97 -1.49 0.16
CA ILE A 195 -4.18 -2.26 0.44
C ILE A 195 -5.23 -1.28 0.96
N TRP A 196 -6.26 -1.06 0.17
CA TRP A 196 -7.32 -0.09 0.45
C TRP A 196 -8.49 -0.76 1.16
N HIS A 197 -8.95 -0.17 2.26
CA HIS A 197 -10.12 -0.64 2.98
C HIS A 197 -11.34 0.13 2.50
N VAL A 198 -12.08 -0.44 1.54
CA VAL A 198 -13.33 0.09 1.01
C VAL A 198 -14.48 -0.39 1.90
N TRP A 199 -15.41 0.49 2.29
CA TRP A 199 -16.52 0.11 3.17
C TRP A 199 -17.76 1.00 2.99
N ASP A 200 -18.90 0.53 3.49
CA ASP A 200 -20.19 1.22 3.39
C ASP A 200 -20.49 2.19 4.55
N GLY A 201 -19.58 2.29 5.53
CA GLY A 201 -19.73 3.16 6.69
C GLY A 201 -20.31 2.49 7.93
N LEU A 202 -20.76 1.23 7.85
CA LEU A 202 -21.32 0.50 8.97
C LEU A 202 -20.31 -0.49 9.57
N LYS A 203 -20.36 -0.66 10.90
CA LYS A 203 -19.47 -1.60 11.60
C LYS A 203 -19.74 -3.06 11.24
N ASP A 204 -21.02 -3.40 11.05
CA ASP A 204 -21.55 -4.70 10.65
C ASP A 204 -21.96 -4.77 9.16
N GLY A 205 -21.56 -3.75 8.38
CA GLY A 205 -21.84 -3.67 6.95
C GLY A 205 -20.80 -4.33 6.05
N PHE A 206 -20.87 -3.98 4.78
CA PHE A 206 -19.91 -4.37 3.76
C PHE A 206 -18.59 -3.66 3.95
N ALA A 207 -17.50 -4.43 3.86
CA ALA A 207 -16.16 -3.91 3.75
C ALA A 207 -15.29 -4.89 2.97
N ALA A 208 -14.33 -4.37 2.21
CA ALA A 208 -13.36 -5.16 1.47
C ALA A 208 -11.98 -4.53 1.56
N LEU A 209 -10.96 -5.37 1.64
CA LEU A 209 -9.57 -4.98 1.42
C LEU A 209 -9.24 -5.21 -0.05
N VAL A 210 -8.71 -4.18 -0.70
CA VAL A 210 -8.48 -4.18 -2.13
C VAL A 210 -7.03 -3.86 -2.43
N ASN A 211 -6.35 -4.76 -3.13
CA ASN A 211 -4.99 -4.53 -3.60
C ASN A 211 -4.99 -3.53 -4.76
N TYR A 212 -4.60 -2.30 -4.47
CA TYR A 212 -4.59 -1.21 -5.44
C TYR A 212 -3.74 -1.52 -6.68
N HIS A 213 -2.63 -2.24 -6.54
CA HIS A 213 -1.77 -2.61 -7.68
C HIS A 213 -2.45 -3.56 -8.67
N GLN A 214 -3.52 -4.24 -8.25
CA GLN A 214 -4.28 -5.15 -9.10
C GLN A 214 -5.65 -4.58 -9.50
N LEU A 215 -6.09 -3.48 -8.89
CA LEU A 215 -7.42 -2.91 -9.09
C LEU A 215 -7.50 -2.17 -10.43
N ASP A 216 -7.71 -2.91 -11.52
CA ASP A 216 -8.04 -2.36 -12.83
C ASP A 216 -9.55 -2.07 -12.98
N HIS A 217 -9.98 -1.57 -14.14
CA HIS A 217 -11.39 -1.32 -14.46
C HIS A 217 -12.29 -2.54 -14.20
N LYS A 218 -11.89 -3.72 -14.69
CA LYS A 218 -12.68 -4.94 -14.57
C LYS A 218 -12.76 -5.41 -13.11
N LYS A 219 -11.67 -5.25 -12.36
CA LYS A 219 -11.65 -5.57 -10.93
C LYS A 219 -12.53 -4.61 -10.12
N LEU A 220 -12.59 -3.33 -10.49
CA LEU A 220 -13.53 -2.39 -9.88
C LEU A 220 -14.99 -2.76 -10.24
N GLU A 221 -15.28 -3.11 -11.49
CA GLU A 221 -16.60 -3.66 -11.88
C GLU A 221 -16.95 -4.91 -11.07
N ARG A 222 -15.99 -5.82 -10.87
CA ARG A 222 -16.17 -7.05 -10.07
C ARG A 222 -16.46 -6.70 -8.60
N LEU A 223 -15.75 -5.74 -8.00
CA LEU A 223 -16.04 -5.23 -6.65
C LEU A 223 -17.48 -4.71 -6.55
N ILE A 224 -17.90 -3.84 -7.48
CA ILE A 224 -19.21 -3.17 -7.47
C ILE A 224 -20.36 -4.15 -7.73
N HIS A 225 -20.27 -4.91 -8.83
CA HIS A 225 -21.41 -5.67 -9.35
C HIS A 225 -21.43 -7.13 -8.88
N THR A 226 -20.28 -7.69 -8.52
CA THR A 226 -20.18 -9.09 -8.10
C THR A 226 -20.12 -9.21 -6.58
N TYR A 227 -19.12 -8.61 -5.92
CA TYR A 227 -18.98 -8.71 -4.46
C TYR A 227 -20.03 -7.89 -3.72
N LEU A 228 -20.05 -6.57 -3.91
CA LEU A 228 -21.05 -5.71 -3.29
C LEU A 228 -22.46 -6.04 -3.79
N GLY A 229 -22.60 -6.41 -5.06
CA GLY A 229 -23.86 -6.90 -5.62
C GLY A 229 -24.40 -8.16 -4.92
N ASP A 230 -23.53 -9.09 -4.52
CA ASP A 230 -23.94 -10.26 -3.73
C ASP A 230 -24.36 -9.89 -2.31
N TRP A 231 -23.59 -9.03 -1.65
CA TRP A 231 -23.96 -8.50 -0.35
C TRP A 231 -25.33 -7.79 -0.36
N ILE A 232 -25.59 -6.96 -1.38
CA ILE A 232 -26.89 -6.30 -1.57
C ILE A 232 -28.02 -7.32 -1.67
N ARG A 233 -27.87 -8.38 -2.48
CA ARG A 233 -28.89 -9.44 -2.59
C ARG A 233 -29.13 -10.16 -1.26
N GLN A 234 -28.09 -10.40 -0.47
CA GLN A 234 -28.22 -10.97 0.87
C GLN A 234 -29.03 -10.03 1.79
N GLN A 235 -28.75 -8.72 1.76
CA GLN A 235 -29.50 -7.76 2.56
C GLN A 235 -30.94 -7.60 2.08
N GLU A 236 -31.21 -7.64 0.77
CA GLU A 236 -32.57 -7.66 0.22
C GLU A 236 -33.37 -8.88 0.70
N ALA A 237 -32.74 -10.07 0.75
CA ALA A 237 -33.35 -11.26 1.34
C ALA A 237 -33.63 -11.05 2.83
N GLY A 238 -32.66 -10.51 3.58
CA GLY A 238 -32.84 -10.17 4.99
C GLY A 238 -33.98 -9.18 5.24
N VAL A 239 -34.19 -8.20 4.36
CA VAL A 239 -35.35 -7.29 4.44
C VAL A 239 -36.67 -8.05 4.23
N ARG A 240 -36.74 -8.94 3.24
CA ARG A 240 -37.93 -9.78 2.99
C ARG A 240 -38.24 -10.68 4.20
N ASP A 241 -37.20 -11.22 4.81
CA ASP A 241 -37.28 -12.12 5.98
C ASP A 241 -37.40 -11.36 7.31
N ARG A 242 -37.44 -10.03 7.28
CA ARG A 242 -37.56 -9.13 8.44
C ARG A 242 -36.42 -9.31 9.46
N ILE A 243 -35.21 -9.59 8.97
CA ILE A 243 -33.99 -9.61 9.77
C ILE A 243 -33.67 -8.19 10.24
N ASP A 244 -33.40 -8.05 11.54
CA ASP A 244 -33.07 -6.76 12.14
C ASP A 244 -31.79 -6.14 11.53
N GLY A 245 -31.82 -4.82 11.36
CA GLY A 245 -30.75 -4.04 10.72
C GLY A 245 -30.56 -4.25 9.20
N ALA A 246 -31.24 -5.22 8.57
CA ALA A 246 -31.10 -5.48 7.13
C ALA A 246 -31.48 -4.27 6.25
N PRO A 247 -32.55 -3.50 6.54
CA PRO A 247 -32.85 -2.28 5.77
C PRO A 247 -31.72 -1.23 5.83
N THR A 248 -31.11 -1.05 7.00
CA THR A 248 -30.00 -0.10 7.19
C THR A 248 -28.76 -0.55 6.42
N ARG A 249 -28.39 -1.83 6.50
CA ARG A 249 -27.26 -2.39 5.73
C ARG A 249 -27.50 -2.33 4.23
N LEU A 250 -28.73 -2.59 3.78
CA LEU A 250 -29.09 -2.48 2.37
C LEU A 250 -28.92 -1.04 1.85
N ALA A 251 -29.42 -0.05 2.59
CA ALA A 251 -29.29 1.36 2.21
C ALA A 251 -27.82 1.79 2.14
N ALA A 252 -27.00 1.42 3.13
CA ALA A 252 -25.57 1.73 3.14
C ALA A 252 -24.83 1.07 1.96
N ALA A 253 -25.13 -0.20 1.68
CA ALA A 253 -24.53 -0.92 0.56
C ALA A 253 -24.90 -0.33 -0.81
N GLN A 254 -26.16 0.08 -0.99
CA GLN A 254 -26.62 0.75 -2.22
C GLN A 254 -25.95 2.11 -2.41
N ASP A 255 -25.78 2.87 -1.33
CA ASP A 255 -25.07 4.16 -1.37
C ASP A 255 -23.57 3.99 -1.68
N LEU A 256 -22.90 2.98 -1.09
CA LEU A 256 -21.53 2.62 -1.46
C LEU A 256 -21.44 2.26 -2.94
N LYS A 257 -22.37 1.44 -3.45
CA LYS A 257 -22.39 1.01 -4.86
C LYS A 257 -22.43 2.21 -5.80
N ARG A 258 -23.38 3.13 -5.56
CA ARG A 258 -23.53 4.38 -6.32
C ARG A 258 -22.24 5.22 -6.31
N ARG A 259 -21.58 5.34 -5.16
CA ARG A 259 -20.34 6.12 -5.02
C ARG A 259 -19.14 5.47 -5.73
N LEU A 260 -19.07 4.14 -5.76
CA LEU A 260 -18.05 3.42 -6.54
C LEU A 260 -18.31 3.51 -8.05
N GLU A 261 -19.57 3.52 -8.49
CA GLU A 261 -19.93 3.71 -9.92
C GLU A 261 -19.46 5.09 -10.43
N LEU A 262 -19.55 6.14 -9.61
CA LEU A 262 -18.99 7.46 -9.95
C LEU A 262 -17.47 7.41 -10.22
N ILE A 263 -16.72 6.63 -9.42
CA ILE A 263 -15.28 6.44 -9.62
C ILE A 263 -15.01 5.61 -10.88
N LEU A 264 -15.80 4.56 -11.10
CA LEU A 264 -15.66 3.68 -12.26
C LEU A 264 -15.81 4.48 -13.56
N GLU A 265 -16.84 5.33 -13.63
CA GLU A 265 -17.10 6.21 -14.76
C GLU A 265 -16.10 7.36 -14.85
N GLY A 266 -15.60 7.82 -13.71
CA GLY A 266 -14.66 8.94 -13.58
C GLY A 266 -15.23 10.25 -14.11
N GLU A 267 -16.52 10.50 -13.86
CA GLU A 267 -17.23 11.72 -14.28
C GLU A 267 -17.55 12.60 -13.06
N SER A 268 -18.07 13.80 -13.30
CA SER A 268 -18.58 14.70 -12.26
C SER A 268 -20.06 14.44 -11.92
N ASP A 269 -20.42 14.55 -10.64
CA ASP A 269 -21.83 14.62 -10.20
C ASP A 269 -22.46 16.02 -10.35
N GLY A 270 -21.77 16.92 -11.05
CA GLY A 270 -22.12 18.34 -11.20
C GLY A 270 -21.53 19.23 -10.10
N LYS A 271 -20.95 18.67 -9.05
CA LYS A 271 -20.25 19.40 -7.99
C LYS A 271 -18.79 18.97 -7.85
N THR A 272 -18.54 17.68 -7.96
CA THR A 272 -17.24 17.06 -7.67
C THR A 272 -16.90 16.07 -8.77
N GLY A 273 -15.68 16.12 -9.30
CA GLY A 273 -15.19 15.12 -10.24
C GLY A 273 -14.66 13.89 -9.50
N TYR A 274 -14.92 12.70 -10.04
CA TYR A 274 -14.39 11.44 -9.53
C TYR A 274 -13.32 10.85 -10.44
N ASP A 275 -12.70 11.72 -11.25
CA ASP A 275 -11.66 11.35 -12.19
C ASP A 275 -10.26 11.37 -11.57
N ILE A 276 -9.34 10.62 -12.18
CA ILE A 276 -7.91 10.76 -11.93
C ILE A 276 -7.38 11.88 -12.82
N PHE A 277 -6.75 12.87 -12.19
CA PHE A 277 -6.02 13.93 -12.87
C PHE A 277 -4.53 13.82 -12.60
N VAL A 278 -3.73 13.83 -13.67
CA VAL A 278 -2.28 13.65 -13.63
C VAL A 278 -1.59 14.84 -14.29
N ARG A 279 -1.06 15.74 -13.48
CA ARG A 279 -0.50 17.03 -13.93
C ARG A 279 0.67 16.91 -14.93
N TRP A 280 1.43 15.82 -14.96
CA TRP A 280 2.52 15.65 -15.93
C TRP A 280 2.07 15.02 -17.26
N LYS A 281 0.80 14.62 -17.40
CA LYS A 281 0.25 14.05 -18.62
C LYS A 281 -0.53 15.10 -19.41
N PRO A 282 -0.36 15.20 -20.75
CA PRO A 282 -1.25 16.01 -21.58
C PRO A 282 -2.69 15.47 -21.55
N LEU A 283 -3.65 16.28 -22.01
CA LEU A 283 -5.07 15.94 -21.97
C LEU A 283 -5.40 14.58 -22.64
N ALA A 284 -4.77 14.26 -23.76
CA ALA A 284 -4.97 13.00 -24.48
C ALA A 284 -4.45 11.75 -23.74
N GLU A 285 -3.52 11.93 -22.80
CA GLU A 285 -2.92 10.85 -21.99
C GLU A 285 -3.58 10.73 -20.60
N GLN A 286 -4.54 11.59 -20.28
CA GLN A 286 -5.24 11.51 -19.00
C GLN A 286 -6.04 10.19 -18.88
N PRO A 287 -6.05 9.56 -17.69
CA PRO A 287 -6.92 8.42 -17.43
C PRO A 287 -8.39 8.74 -17.66
N ILE A 288 -9.11 7.83 -18.31
CA ILE A 288 -10.56 7.91 -18.55
C ILE A 288 -11.23 6.87 -17.66
N GLY A 289 -12.19 7.29 -16.84
CA GLY A 289 -12.79 6.44 -15.82
C GLY A 289 -11.76 5.90 -14.83
N TRP A 290 -12.06 4.75 -14.25
CA TRP A 290 -11.08 4.00 -13.48
C TRP A 290 -10.12 3.22 -14.39
N ASN A 291 -9.02 3.89 -14.77
CA ASN A 291 -7.92 3.27 -15.50
C ASN A 291 -6.57 3.86 -15.04
N PRO A 292 -6.18 3.63 -13.77
CA PRO A 292 -4.96 4.23 -13.20
C PRO A 292 -3.69 3.69 -13.87
N ASP A 293 -2.69 4.56 -14.02
CA ASP A 293 -1.31 4.14 -14.26
C ASP A 293 -0.58 4.11 -12.92
N LEU A 294 -0.08 2.94 -12.54
CA LEU A 294 0.56 2.72 -11.24
C LEU A 294 1.81 3.60 -11.04
N ASN A 295 2.48 4.00 -12.13
CA ASN A 295 3.65 4.86 -12.11
C ASN A 295 3.31 6.30 -11.70
N ASP A 296 2.04 6.70 -11.79
CA ASP A 296 1.62 8.02 -11.33
C ASP A 296 1.59 8.13 -9.78
N GLY A 297 1.65 6.98 -9.12
CA GLY A 297 1.77 6.85 -7.68
C GLY A 297 0.43 6.91 -6.95
N VAL A 298 0.40 6.25 -5.78
CA VAL A 298 -0.80 6.09 -4.93
C VAL A 298 -1.50 7.42 -4.65
N ARG A 299 -0.74 8.51 -4.42
CA ARG A 299 -1.34 9.83 -4.10
C ARG A 299 -2.29 10.32 -5.17
N LEU A 300 -1.99 10.15 -6.46
CA LEU A 300 -2.92 10.59 -7.50
C LEU A 300 -4.08 9.61 -7.65
N ASN A 301 -3.78 8.32 -7.66
CA ASN A 301 -4.77 7.30 -7.99
C ASN A 301 -5.78 7.04 -6.86
N ILE A 302 -5.43 7.33 -5.59
CA ILE A 302 -6.37 7.20 -4.46
C ILE A 302 -7.37 8.36 -4.37
N ARG A 303 -7.16 9.45 -5.13
CA ARG A 303 -7.96 10.68 -5.03
C ARG A 303 -9.46 10.42 -5.21
N PRO A 304 -9.94 9.74 -6.28
CA PRO A 304 -11.37 9.48 -6.44
C PRO A 304 -12.01 8.74 -5.26
N PHE A 305 -11.28 7.78 -4.68
CA PHE A 305 -11.75 6.99 -3.53
C PHE A 305 -11.89 7.84 -2.27
N MET A 306 -10.93 8.74 -2.02
CA MET A 306 -11.02 9.69 -0.91
C MET A 306 -12.14 10.71 -1.14
N THR A 307 -12.27 11.23 -2.36
CA THR A 307 -13.29 12.21 -2.74
C THR A 307 -14.71 11.63 -2.62
N ALA A 308 -14.91 10.38 -3.00
CA ALA A 308 -16.19 9.67 -2.84
C ALA A 308 -16.44 9.18 -1.40
N GLU A 309 -15.50 9.39 -0.48
CA GLU A 309 -15.57 8.95 0.91
C GLU A 309 -15.87 7.44 1.07
N VAL A 310 -15.33 6.60 0.19
CA VAL A 310 -15.58 5.14 0.20
C VAL A 310 -14.54 4.35 0.98
N LEU A 311 -13.43 4.96 1.41
CA LEU A 311 -12.43 4.29 2.26
C LEU A 311 -12.80 4.38 3.74
N ARG A 312 -12.25 3.48 4.55
CA ARG A 312 -12.42 3.50 6.01
C ARG A 312 -11.91 4.80 6.64
N HIS A 313 -10.88 5.40 6.05
CA HIS A 313 -10.34 6.71 6.43
C HIS A 313 -10.11 7.55 5.18
N ASN A 314 -10.77 8.71 5.09
CA ASN A 314 -10.70 9.62 3.94
C ASN A 314 -10.18 11.02 4.32
N LYS A 315 -9.76 11.24 5.57
CA LYS A 315 -9.44 12.57 6.12
C LYS A 315 -8.21 12.53 7.02
N LYS A 316 -7.57 13.69 7.18
CA LYS A 316 -6.52 13.92 8.18
C LYS A 316 -7.05 13.72 9.61
N PRO A 317 -6.21 13.31 10.58
CA PRO A 317 -4.81 12.92 10.43
C PRO A 317 -4.59 11.47 9.97
N LYS A 318 -5.65 10.64 9.93
CA LYS A 318 -5.55 9.19 9.72
C LYS A 318 -5.06 8.80 8.32
N LEU A 319 -5.58 9.47 7.29
CA LEU A 319 -5.03 9.40 5.93
C LEU A 319 -4.61 10.81 5.51
N ASN A 320 -3.33 11.12 5.67
CA ASN A 320 -2.79 12.46 5.52
C ASN A 320 -2.33 12.74 4.08
N ILE A 321 -3.28 12.76 3.15
CA ILE A 321 -3.06 13.08 1.75
C ILE A 321 -3.86 14.35 1.41
N THR A 322 -3.25 15.31 0.72
CA THR A 322 -3.96 16.44 0.10
C THR A 322 -3.48 16.69 -1.32
N TRP A 323 -4.30 17.39 -2.08
CA TRP A 323 -4.03 17.83 -3.46
C TRP A 323 -3.96 19.35 -3.58
N ASP A 324 -3.73 20.03 -2.45
CA ASP A 324 -3.39 21.45 -2.41
C ASP A 324 -2.21 21.74 -3.37
N LYS A 325 -2.04 23.02 -3.72
CA LYS A 325 -0.94 23.48 -4.56
C LYS A 325 0.41 22.95 -4.04
N ASP A 326 1.10 22.17 -4.88
CA ASP A 326 2.42 21.64 -4.55
C ASP A 326 3.47 22.76 -4.56
N ARG A 327 4.57 22.55 -3.81
CA ARG A 327 5.69 23.50 -3.78
C ARG A 327 6.41 23.53 -5.13
N GLY A 328 6.90 24.73 -5.50
CA GLY A 328 7.66 24.96 -6.73
C GLY A 328 6.79 25.39 -7.90
N LYS A 329 7.40 25.43 -9.08
CA LYS A 329 6.77 25.79 -10.35
C LYS A 329 7.04 24.72 -11.40
N ASP A 330 6.13 24.59 -12.35
CA ASP A 330 6.35 23.82 -13.55
C ASP A 330 7.20 24.56 -14.57
N VAL A 331 7.89 23.78 -15.39
CA VAL A 331 8.59 24.28 -16.57
C VAL A 331 7.59 24.63 -17.67
N GLU A 332 7.94 25.55 -18.57
CA GLU A 332 7.04 26.00 -19.64
C GLU A 332 6.58 24.89 -20.58
N SER A 333 7.38 23.83 -20.72
CA SER A 333 7.05 22.65 -21.52
C SER A 333 6.05 21.71 -20.84
N ALA A 334 5.68 21.93 -19.59
CA ALA A 334 4.73 21.08 -18.88
C ALA A 334 3.32 21.24 -19.47
N PRO A 335 2.53 20.15 -19.60
CA PRO A 335 1.28 20.19 -20.35
C PRO A 335 0.24 21.21 -19.84
N TRP A 336 0.26 21.49 -18.53
CA TRP A 336 -0.71 22.37 -17.87
C TRP A 336 -0.12 23.73 -17.46
N PHE A 337 1.09 24.06 -17.92
CA PHE A 337 1.76 25.31 -17.54
C PHE A 337 0.91 26.53 -17.89
N LYS A 338 0.36 26.58 -19.12
CA LYS A 338 -0.45 27.71 -19.60
C LYS A 338 -1.77 27.84 -18.83
N THR A 339 -2.39 26.72 -18.44
CA THR A 339 -3.65 26.70 -17.70
C THR A 339 -3.47 27.24 -16.27
N PHE A 340 -2.35 26.91 -15.61
CA PHE A 340 -2.13 27.25 -14.20
C PHE A 340 -1.04 28.32 -13.97
N GLY A 341 -0.52 28.97 -15.01
CA GLY A 341 0.57 29.95 -14.87
C GLY A 341 1.82 29.35 -14.18
N GLY A 342 2.12 28.10 -14.51
CA GLY A 342 3.20 27.31 -13.91
C GLY A 342 2.97 26.85 -12.47
N ASP A 343 1.81 27.11 -11.87
CA ASP A 343 1.47 26.55 -10.56
C ASP A 343 1.23 25.03 -10.63
N ARG A 344 1.70 24.33 -9.60
CA ARG A 344 1.56 22.88 -9.49
C ARG A 344 0.23 22.51 -8.85
N ILE A 345 -0.85 22.52 -9.63
CA ILE A 345 -2.20 22.21 -9.18
C ILE A 345 -2.51 20.73 -9.46
N ASN A 346 -2.84 19.95 -8.43
CA ASN A 346 -3.29 18.56 -8.57
C ASN A 346 -4.78 18.38 -8.27
N ASP A 347 -5.42 19.35 -7.62
CA ASP A 347 -6.85 19.38 -7.38
C ASP A 347 -7.58 19.97 -8.59
N HIS A 348 -7.63 19.19 -9.67
CA HIS A 348 -8.28 19.56 -10.91
C HIS A 348 -9.12 18.39 -11.43
N HIS A 349 -10.14 18.71 -12.23
CA HIS A 349 -11.07 17.75 -12.79
C HIS A 349 -11.22 18.00 -14.27
N LEU A 350 -11.26 16.92 -15.02
CA LEU A 350 -11.48 16.92 -16.46
C LEU A 350 -12.64 15.97 -16.76
N THR A 351 -13.61 16.45 -17.52
CA THR A 351 -14.76 15.64 -17.91
C THR A 351 -14.33 14.49 -18.81
N ARG A 352 -15.11 13.41 -18.82
CA ARG A 352 -14.86 12.28 -19.71
C ARG A 352 -14.93 12.69 -21.17
N ALA A 353 -15.84 13.61 -21.51
CA ALA A 353 -15.99 14.14 -22.86
C ALA A 353 -14.73 14.87 -23.35
N GLU A 354 -14.12 15.72 -22.51
CA GLU A 354 -12.87 16.42 -22.85
C GLU A 354 -11.72 15.43 -23.13
N LYS A 355 -11.56 14.44 -22.25
CA LYS A 355 -10.51 13.42 -22.39
C LYS A 355 -10.70 12.57 -23.66
N LEU A 356 -11.94 12.14 -23.93
CA LEU A 356 -12.28 11.37 -25.13
C LEU A 356 -12.05 12.17 -26.42
N SER A 357 -12.47 13.43 -26.44
CA SER A 357 -12.29 14.31 -27.60
C SER A 357 -10.80 14.53 -27.92
N ALA A 358 -9.98 14.76 -26.89
CA ALA A 358 -8.54 14.93 -27.08
C ALA A 358 -7.87 13.63 -27.57
N LYS A 359 -8.26 12.47 -27.02
CA LYS A 359 -7.68 11.18 -27.39
C LYS A 359 -8.04 10.74 -28.81
N GLY A 360 -9.23 11.09 -29.30
CA GLY A 360 -9.63 10.86 -30.69
C GLY A 360 -9.06 11.86 -31.70
N SER A 361 -8.49 12.98 -31.22
CA SER A 361 -7.86 14.02 -32.04
C SER A 361 -6.32 13.90 -32.09
N SER A 362 -5.77 12.90 -31.39
CA SER A 362 -4.35 12.54 -31.33
C SER A 362 -4.05 11.41 -32.30
#